data_AF-A0A7M1T7P9-F1
#
_entry.id   AF-A0A7M1T7P9-F1
#
_cell.length_a   1.000
_cell.length_b   1.000
_cell.length_c   1.000
_cell.angle_alpha   90.00
_cell.angle_beta   90.00
_cell.angle_gamma   90.00
#
_symmetry.space_group_name_H-M   'P 1'
#
loop_
_entity.id
_entity.type
_entity.pdbx_description
1 polymer ?
#
loop_
_entity_poly.entity_id
_entity_poly.type
_entity_poly.pdbx_seq_one_letter_code
_entity_poly.pdbx_strand_id
1 'polypeptide(L)'
;MPLLTDGNDTTDWITPDSTDDLNFTLRWKQPQTFTLVQLKEDIRYGQHIRWVRVEAFTDNGWQLLARVSGIGANRIIELKTPITAQALRLHVRTRAGCALSELGVYDFPHPGAH
;
A
#
# COMPACT_ATOMS: atom_id res chain seq x y z
N MET A 1 -4.37 2.53 11.36
CA MET A 1 -4.15 1.11 11.66
C MET A 1 -2.72 1.01 12.14
N PRO A 2 -2.47 0.88 13.46
CA PRO A 2 -1.14 1.13 14.01
C PRO A 2 -0.09 0.11 13.58
N LEU A 3 -0.46 -1.14 13.27
CA LEU A 3 0.50 -2.21 12.94
C LEU A 3 1.14 -2.05 11.54
N LEU A 4 0.37 -1.76 10.49
CA LEU A 4 0.90 -1.70 9.12
C LEU A 4 1.91 -0.56 8.86
N THR A 5 2.03 0.38 9.79
CA THR A 5 2.89 1.58 9.67
C THR A 5 3.83 1.72 10.87
N ASP A 6 4.03 0.67 11.67
CA ASP A 6 4.90 0.73 12.85
C ASP A 6 6.40 0.56 12.52
N GLY A 7 6.71 0.25 11.26
CA GLY A 7 8.08 -0.01 10.79
C GLY A 7 8.64 -1.35 11.27
N ASN A 8 7.78 -2.25 11.75
CA ASN A 8 8.13 -3.60 12.20
C ASN A 8 7.41 -4.65 11.34
N ASP A 9 8.15 -5.24 10.41
CA ASP A 9 7.64 -6.25 9.48
C ASP A 9 7.38 -7.63 10.09
N THR A 10 7.54 -7.76 11.41
CA THR A 10 7.17 -8.96 12.16
C THR A 10 5.77 -8.88 12.77
N THR A 11 5.08 -7.74 12.68
CA THR A 11 3.68 -7.58 13.08
C THR A 11 2.75 -7.56 11.88
N ASP A 12 1.60 -8.20 12.02
CA ASP A 12 0.72 -8.44 10.88
C ASP A 12 -0.72 -8.04 11.17
N TRP A 13 -1.37 -7.47 10.17
CA TRP A 13 -2.81 -7.35 10.14
C TRP A 13 -3.41 -8.52 9.35
N ILE A 14 -4.09 -9.41 10.06
CA ILE A 14 -4.69 -10.63 9.52
C ILE A 14 -6.19 -10.42 9.38
N THR A 15 -6.72 -10.80 8.22
CA THR A 15 -8.16 -10.80 7.95
C THR A 15 -8.75 -12.20 8.10
N PRO A 16 -10.04 -12.32 8.45
CA PRO A 16 -10.71 -13.62 8.41
C PRO A 16 -10.67 -14.24 7.01
N ASP A 17 -10.57 -15.57 6.94
CA ASP A 17 -10.44 -16.37 5.72
C ASP A 17 -11.62 -16.24 4.72
N SER A 18 -12.71 -15.56 5.09
CA SER A 18 -13.84 -15.28 4.21
C SER A 18 -13.82 -13.90 3.57
N THR A 19 -12.78 -13.09 3.80
CA THR A 19 -12.74 -11.71 3.33
C THR A 19 -12.06 -11.65 1.96
N ASP A 20 -12.81 -11.27 0.93
CA ASP A 20 -12.33 -11.19 -0.46
C ASP A 20 -12.16 -9.75 -0.97
N ASP A 21 -12.76 -8.76 -0.31
CA ASP A 21 -12.65 -7.32 -0.57
C ASP A 21 -12.23 -6.56 0.69
N LEU A 22 -11.12 -5.83 0.59
CA LEU A 22 -10.56 -5.09 1.70
C LEU A 22 -10.26 -3.66 1.28
N ASN A 23 -10.61 -2.73 2.17
CA ASN A 23 -10.39 -1.31 1.98
C ASN A 23 -9.53 -0.76 3.13
N PHE A 24 -8.34 -0.30 2.80
CA PHE A 24 -7.42 0.31 3.75
C PHE A 24 -7.30 1.79 3.45
N THR A 25 -7.27 2.63 4.48
CA THR A 25 -6.95 4.04 4.30
C THR A 25 -5.95 4.49 5.35
N LEU A 26 -4.79 4.93 4.88
CA LEU A 26 -3.79 5.66 5.65
C LEU A 26 -4.11 7.16 5.53
N ARG A 27 -4.21 7.86 6.65
CA ARG A 27 -4.40 9.32 6.69
C ARG A 27 -3.28 9.94 7.50
N TRP A 28 -2.65 10.96 6.94
CA TRP A 28 -1.64 11.74 7.64
C TRP A 28 -2.27 12.95 8.33
N LYS A 29 -1.54 13.60 9.25
CA LYS A 29 -1.96 14.90 9.83
C LYS A 29 -1.62 16.08 8.91
N GLN A 30 -0.57 15.94 8.11
CA GLN A 30 -0.13 16.89 7.09
C GLN A 30 0.11 16.14 5.78
N PRO A 31 -0.09 16.77 4.61
CA PRO A 31 0.17 16.14 3.33
C PRO A 31 1.62 15.62 3.25
N GLN A 32 1.78 14.41 2.71
CA GLN A 32 3.09 13.79 2.50
C GLN A 32 3.40 13.75 1.00
N THR A 33 4.65 14.04 0.64
CA THR A 33 5.16 13.88 -0.73
C THR A 33 5.96 12.59 -0.82
N PHE A 34 5.68 11.77 -1.83
CA PHE A 34 6.35 10.49 -2.04
C PHE A 34 6.43 10.12 -3.52
N THR A 35 7.38 9.24 -3.85
CA THR A 35 7.60 8.68 -5.18
C THR A 35 7.45 7.16 -5.20
N LEU A 36 7.51 6.51 -4.04
CA LEU A 36 7.37 5.05 -3.89
C LEU A 36 6.21 4.71 -2.95
N VAL A 37 5.48 3.64 -3.28
CA VAL A 37 4.53 2.97 -2.39
C VAL A 37 4.98 1.52 -2.22
N GLN A 38 5.16 1.09 -0.97
CA GLN A 38 5.54 -0.28 -0.63
C GLN A 38 4.37 -1.03 0.01
N LEU A 39 4.19 -2.29 -0.37
CA LEU A 39 3.26 -3.21 0.27
C LEU A 39 3.93 -4.57 0.45
N LYS A 40 3.79 -5.17 1.63
CA LYS A 40 4.31 -6.52 1.94
C LYS A 40 3.17 -7.41 2.44
N GLU A 41 2.99 -8.57 1.80
CA GLU A 41 2.23 -9.67 2.39
C GLU A 41 3.12 -10.39 3.41
N ASP A 42 2.53 -10.83 4.51
CA ASP A 42 3.18 -11.82 5.35
C ASP A 42 3.07 -13.20 4.71
N ILE A 43 4.07 -13.53 3.90
CA ILE A 43 4.13 -14.78 3.16
C ILE A 43 4.28 -16.02 4.04
N ARG A 44 4.51 -15.87 5.36
CA ARG A 44 4.46 -17.00 6.32
C ARG A 44 3.07 -17.65 6.33
N TYR A 45 2.03 -16.89 6.00
CA TYR A 45 0.64 -17.36 5.88
C TYR A 45 0.23 -17.65 4.43
N GLY A 46 1.16 -17.61 3.48
CA GLY A 46 0.92 -17.80 2.06
C GLY A 46 0.61 -16.52 1.30
N GLN A 47 0.66 -16.60 -0.02
CA GLN A 47 0.38 -15.48 -0.92
C GLN A 47 -1.08 -15.54 -1.40
N HIS A 48 -1.90 -14.58 -0.96
CA HIS A 48 -3.35 -14.62 -1.18
C HIS A 48 -3.89 -13.39 -1.90
N ILE A 49 -3.13 -12.28 -1.94
CA ILE A 49 -3.53 -11.07 -2.67
C ILE A 49 -3.47 -11.32 -4.17
N ARG A 50 -4.60 -11.08 -4.82
CA ARG A 50 -4.78 -11.20 -6.27
C ARG A 50 -4.42 -9.88 -6.95
N TRP A 51 -4.99 -8.79 -6.46
CA TRP A 51 -4.69 -7.45 -6.97
C TRP A 51 -4.91 -6.37 -5.92
N VAL A 52 -4.25 -5.23 -6.15
CA VAL A 52 -4.37 -4.02 -5.35
C VAL A 52 -4.57 -2.83 -6.26
N ARG A 53 -5.54 -1.97 -5.92
CA ARG A 53 -5.72 -0.62 -6.47
C ARG A 53 -5.24 0.38 -5.44
N VAL A 54 -4.29 1.23 -5.82
CA VAL A 54 -3.70 2.27 -4.97
C VAL A 54 -4.22 3.63 -5.41
N GLU A 55 -4.75 4.41 -4.47
CA GLU A 55 -5.27 5.74 -4.72
C GLU A 55 -4.74 6.73 -3.69
N ALA A 56 -4.50 7.97 -4.11
CA ALA A 56 -4.12 9.06 -3.23
C ALA A 56 -5.21 10.12 -3.16
N PHE A 57 -5.44 10.70 -1.99
CA PHE A 57 -6.30 11.85 -1.82
C PHE A 57 -5.47 13.13 -1.89
N THR A 58 -5.56 13.84 -3.01
CA THR A 58 -4.90 15.12 -3.28
C THR A 58 -5.92 16.25 -3.24
N ASP A 59 -5.49 17.48 -3.53
CA ASP A 59 -6.40 18.63 -3.65
C ASP A 59 -7.48 18.42 -4.73
N ASN A 60 -7.22 17.55 -5.70
CA ASN A 60 -8.17 17.15 -6.74
C ASN A 60 -9.03 15.93 -6.35
N GLY A 61 -9.05 15.57 -5.06
CA GLY A 61 -9.76 14.40 -4.55
C GLY A 61 -9.01 13.08 -4.74
N TRP A 62 -9.74 11.96 -4.80
CA TRP A 62 -9.16 10.64 -4.96
C TRP A 62 -8.66 10.40 -6.39
N GLN A 63 -7.36 10.18 -6.54
CA GLN A 63 -6.67 9.92 -7.80
C GLN A 63 -6.09 8.51 -7.80
N LEU A 64 -6.28 7.78 -8.91
CA LEU A 64 -5.70 6.46 -9.10
C LEU A 64 -4.19 6.58 -9.35
N LEU A 65 -3.38 5.95 -8.50
CA LEU A 65 -1.93 5.89 -8.69
C LEU A 65 -1.50 4.65 -9.47
N ALA A 66 -2.00 3.48 -9.06
CA ALA A 66 -1.59 2.22 -9.67
C ALA A 66 -2.64 1.11 -9.50
N ARG A 67 -2.55 0.10 -10.38
CA ARG A 67 -3.18 -1.21 -10.22
C ARG A 67 -2.10 -2.27 -10.42
N VAL A 68 -1.91 -3.12 -9.43
CA VAL A 68 -0.89 -4.17 -9.45
C VAL A 68 -1.51 -5.51 -9.06
N SER A 69 -0.88 -6.60 -9.51
CA SER A 69 -1.17 -7.97 -9.10
C SER A 69 0.07 -8.61 -8.52
N GLY A 70 -0.10 -9.63 -7.67
CA GLY A 70 1.00 -10.36 -7.04
C GLY A 70 1.91 -9.46 -6.19
N ILE A 71 1.53 -9.29 -4.92
CA ILE A 71 2.30 -8.46 -3.97
C ILE A 71 3.47 -9.28 -3.41
N GLY A 72 3.19 -10.44 -2.83
CA GLY A 72 4.22 -11.32 -2.28
C GLY A 72 4.99 -10.66 -1.13
N ALA A 73 6.23 -11.10 -0.92
CA ALA A 73 7.03 -10.67 0.23
C ALA A 73 7.35 -9.17 0.25
N ASN A 74 7.46 -8.53 -0.92
CA ASN A 74 7.72 -7.11 -1.05
C ASN A 74 7.37 -6.61 -2.45
N ARG A 75 6.43 -5.67 -2.53
CA ARG A 75 6.08 -4.95 -3.75
C ARG A 75 6.38 -3.47 -3.57
N ILE A 76 7.24 -2.94 -4.44
CA ILE A 76 7.48 -1.49 -4.55
C ILE A 76 6.81 -1.01 -5.86
N ILE A 77 6.01 0.04 -5.74
CA ILE A 77 5.33 0.70 -6.85
C ILE A 77 5.98 2.08 -7.00
N GLU A 78 6.65 2.28 -8.12
CA GLU A 78 7.27 3.56 -8.47
C GLU A 78 6.28 4.46 -9.21
N LEU A 79 6.17 5.71 -8.76
CA LEU A 79 5.32 6.73 -9.37
C LEU A 79 6.15 7.53 -10.38
N LYS A 80 5.53 7.87 -11.52
CA LYS A 80 6.21 8.63 -12.59
C LYS A 80 6.65 10.03 -12.16
N THR A 81 5.93 10.61 -11.21
CA THR A 81 6.19 11.94 -10.64
C THR A 81 5.88 11.90 -9.15
N PRO A 82 6.53 12.76 -8.34
CA PRO A 82 6.17 12.91 -6.93
C PRO A 82 4.68 13.25 -6.76
N ILE A 83 4.05 12.63 -5.76
CA ILE A 83 2.65 12.88 -5.39
C ILE A 83 2.61 13.44 -3.98
N THR A 84 1.96 14.58 -3.81
CA THR A 84 1.61 15.14 -2.49
C THR A 84 0.16 14.78 -2.14
N ALA A 85 -0.05 14.06 -1.03
CA ALA A 85 -1.37 13.56 -0.65
C ALA A 85 -1.60 13.58 0.87
N GLN A 86 -2.87 13.79 1.27
CA GLN A 86 -3.30 13.75 2.67
C GLN A 86 -3.72 12.34 3.13
N ALA A 87 -4.03 11.46 2.17
CA ALA A 87 -4.37 10.07 2.45
C ALA A 87 -3.97 9.14 1.29
N LEU A 88 -3.73 7.87 1.61
CA LEU A 88 -3.54 6.78 0.68
C LEU A 88 -4.61 5.71 0.94
N ARG A 89 -5.26 5.23 -0.11
CA ARG A 89 -6.25 4.16 -0.04
C ARG A 89 -5.81 2.96 -0.87
N LEU A 90 -5.90 1.78 -0.28
CA LEU A 90 -5.73 0.51 -0.97
C LEU A 90 -7.07 -0.22 -1.04
N HIS A 91 -7.47 -0.62 -2.23
CA HIS A 91 -8.48 -1.66 -2.42
C HIS A 91 -7.76 -2.94 -2.75
N VAL A 92 -7.89 -3.94 -1.90
CA VAL A 92 -7.19 -5.22 -2.01
C VAL A 92 -8.22 -6.30 -2.27
N ARG A 93 -7.99 -7.10 -3.30
CA ARG A 93 -8.72 -8.35 -3.53
C ARG A 93 -7.86 -9.54 -3.21
N THR A 94 -8.43 -10.47 -2.48
CA THR A 94 -7.78 -11.70 -2.00
C THR A 94 -8.54 -12.92 -2.48
N ARG A 95 -7.96 -14.12 -2.28
CA ARG A 95 -8.66 -15.38 -2.53
C ARG A 95 -9.60 -15.77 -1.39
N ALA A 96 -9.14 -15.64 -0.14
CA ALA A 96 -9.80 -16.11 1.07
C ALA A 96 -9.06 -15.52 2.30
N GLY A 97 -9.13 -14.20 2.49
CA GLY A 97 -8.30 -13.48 3.46
C GLY A 97 -6.84 -13.27 3.02
N CYS A 98 -6.11 -12.47 3.78
CA CYS A 98 -4.66 -12.26 3.66
C CYS A 98 -4.06 -11.74 4.97
N ALA A 99 -2.75 -11.89 5.10
CA ALA A 99 -1.93 -11.22 6.11
C ALA A 99 -1.07 -10.15 5.43
N LEU A 100 -1.13 -8.92 5.92
CA LEU A 100 -0.29 -7.81 5.49
C LEU A 100 0.65 -7.43 6.63
N SER A 101 1.95 -7.35 6.35
CA SER A 101 2.97 -6.99 7.33
C SER A 101 3.33 -5.51 7.28
N GLU A 102 3.30 -4.88 6.11
CA GLU A 102 3.79 -3.50 5.97
C GLU A 102 3.13 -2.73 4.83
N LEU A 103 2.85 -1.45 5.07
CA LEU A 103 2.49 -0.44 4.08
C LEU A 103 3.32 0.82 4.31
N GLY A 104 4.15 1.17 3.34
CA GLY A 104 5.04 2.32 3.40
C GLY A 104 4.89 3.27 2.22
N VAL A 105 5.24 4.54 2.42
CA VAL A 105 5.51 5.49 1.33
C VAL A 105 6.89 6.10 1.54
N TYR A 106 7.62 6.31 0.46
CA TYR A 106 8.99 6.84 0.51
C TYR A 106 9.20 7.91 -0.55
N ASP A 107 9.94 8.94 -0.17
CA ASP A 107 10.48 9.91 -1.11
C ASP A 107 11.88 9.47 -1.52
N PHE A 108 11.98 8.86 -2.69
CA PHE A 108 13.24 8.47 -3.29
C PHE A 108 13.50 9.29 -4.56
N PRO A 109 14.66 9.98 -4.67
CA PRO A 109 15.00 10.74 -5.86
C PRO A 109 15.17 9.80 -7.06
N HIS A 110 14.50 10.10 -8.18
CA HIS A 110 14.81 9.45 -9.45
C HIS A 110 16.23 9.87 -9.90
N PRO A 111 17.13 8.93 -10.25
CA PRO A 111 18.48 9.24 -10.74
C PRO A 111 18.56 9.97 -12.11
N GLY A 112 17.47 10.56 -12.61
CA GLY A 112 17.39 11.17 -13.94
C GLY A 112 16.61 12.48 -14.01
N ALA A 113 16.26 13.10 -12.88
CA ALA A 113 15.67 14.44 -12.84
C ALA A 113 16.80 15.49 -12.69
N HIS A 114 17.44 15.81 -13.82
CA HIS A 114 18.28 17.00 -13.99
C HIS A 114 17.70 17.85 -15.12
#